data_AF-A0A933I6N1-F1
#
_entry.id   AF-A0A933I6N1-F1
#
_cell.length_a   1.000
_cell.length_b   1.000
_cell.length_c   1.000
_cell.angle_alpha   90.00
_cell.angle_beta   90.00
_cell.angle_gamma   90.00
#
_symmetry.space_group_name_H-M   'P 1'
#
loop_
_entity.id
_entity.type
_entity.pdbx_description
1 polymer ?
#
loop_
_entity_poly.entity_id
_entity_poly.type
_entity_poly.pdbx_seq_one_letter_code
_entity_poly.pdbx_strand_id
1 'polypeptide(L)'
;FFLIMLANIGMEGGLVFYNSFLPEIADKEHQGRVSAWGYAVGYAGSILSLLIALPLITKGHYNGTWLMTAMFFALFSMPAFIFLPHDKTTSAGLMPSAVSGGRYSWLTLKDMWKQAELRKFLLSFLVYEDGVNTVIVFSGIFAATTLGFNAKELIGLYLIVQVTALAGAFIMAKPLDLWGPKKILMPTLLMWSFVAAAAYFITLKSHFFLLASFAGLGLGTIQAASRAFFAQFIPHDKESEYFGVYSLVGKSSAIAGPIMFGYISSAFGSQRPAILAISVFFAIGLVLIRRVKGGGPNIKE
;
A
#
# COMPACT_ATOMS: atom_id res chain seq x y z
N PHE A 1 4.45 23.19 0.08
CA PHE A 1 3.31 22.54 -0.59
C PHE A 1 3.64 22.11 -2.02
N PHE A 2 3.94 23.04 -2.94
CA PHE A 2 4.20 22.70 -4.35
C PHE A 2 5.31 21.65 -4.57
N LEU A 3 6.45 21.75 -3.86
CA LEU A 3 7.52 20.75 -3.94
C LEU A 3 7.10 19.35 -3.50
N ILE A 4 6.25 19.26 -2.46
CA ILE A 4 5.70 17.99 -1.99
C ILE A 4 4.75 17.41 -3.04
N MET A 5 3.96 18.26 -3.71
CA MET A 5 3.09 17.83 -4.80
C MET A 5 3.90 17.27 -5.98
N LEU A 6 4.95 17.98 -6.41
CA LEU A 6 5.86 17.49 -7.45
C LEU A 6 6.55 16.18 -7.04
N ALA A 7 7.02 16.07 -5.80
CA ALA A 7 7.64 14.85 -5.29
C ALA A 7 6.67 13.66 -5.32
N ASN A 8 5.41 13.87 -4.91
CA ASN A 8 4.38 12.83 -4.99
C ASN A 8 4.04 12.46 -6.43
N ILE A 9 3.91 13.43 -7.34
CA ILE A 9 3.67 13.14 -8.77
C ILE A 9 4.84 12.32 -9.34
N GLY A 10 6.07 12.70 -9.05
CA GLY A 10 7.27 11.99 -9.51
C GLY A 10 7.36 10.57 -8.95
N MET A 11 7.15 10.41 -7.63
CA MET A 11 7.16 9.10 -6.96
C MET A 11 6.03 8.21 -7.48
N GLU A 12 4.81 8.71 -7.51
CA GLU A 12 3.64 7.93 -7.91
C GLU A 12 3.66 7.58 -9.40
N GLY A 13 4.12 8.51 -10.24
CA GLY A 13 4.33 8.28 -11.67
C GLY A 13 5.44 7.25 -11.92
N GLY A 14 6.59 7.39 -11.26
CA GLY A 14 7.70 6.45 -11.38
C GLY A 14 7.35 5.03 -10.91
N LEU A 15 6.56 4.90 -9.84
CA LEU A 15 6.12 3.60 -9.32
C LEU A 15 5.26 2.80 -10.32
N VAL A 16 4.50 3.47 -11.20
CA VAL A 16 3.70 2.77 -12.22
C VAL A 16 4.61 2.06 -13.22
N PHE A 17 5.63 2.75 -13.73
CA PHE A 17 6.62 2.19 -14.65
C PHE A 17 7.53 1.16 -13.97
N TYR A 18 7.94 1.43 -12.73
CA TYR A 18 8.69 0.46 -11.92
C TYR A 18 7.97 -0.90 -11.85
N ASN A 19 6.66 -0.90 -11.61
CA ASN A 19 5.88 -2.13 -11.55
C ASN A 19 5.70 -2.80 -12.92
N SER A 20 5.73 -2.05 -14.03
CA SER A 20 5.56 -2.62 -15.38
C SER A 20 6.80 -3.36 -15.88
N PHE A 21 7.98 -3.12 -15.31
CA PHE A 21 9.20 -3.87 -15.66
C PHE A 21 9.21 -5.32 -15.17
N LEU A 22 8.37 -5.68 -14.19
CA LEU A 22 8.41 -7.02 -13.57
C LEU A 22 8.34 -8.17 -14.59
N PRO A 23 7.46 -8.15 -15.61
CA PRO A 23 7.42 -9.22 -16.60
C PRO A 23 8.58 -9.21 -17.61
N GLU A 24 9.32 -8.11 -17.70
CA GLU A 24 10.49 -8.00 -18.58
C GLU A 24 11.78 -8.49 -17.92
N ILE A 25 11.86 -8.41 -16.58
CA ILE A 25 13.06 -8.78 -15.81
C ILE A 25 12.97 -10.15 -15.15
N ALA A 26 11.80 -10.79 -15.17
CA ALA A 26 11.59 -12.08 -14.52
C ALA A 26 10.63 -12.97 -15.31
N ASP A 27 11.00 -14.23 -15.47
CA ASP A 27 10.12 -15.26 -16.03
C ASP A 27 8.84 -15.40 -15.19
N LYS A 28 7.73 -15.76 -15.84
CA LYS A 28 6.39 -15.88 -15.22
C LYS A 28 6.40 -16.66 -13.90
N GLU A 29 7.15 -17.76 -13.84
CA GLU A 29 7.29 -18.60 -12.64
C GLU A 29 7.99 -17.90 -11.47
N HIS A 30 8.85 -16.93 -11.76
CA HIS A 30 9.66 -16.21 -10.80
C HIS A 30 9.13 -14.82 -10.44
N GLN A 31 8.19 -14.26 -11.22
CA GLN A 31 7.66 -12.92 -11.00
C GLN A 31 7.09 -12.71 -9.59
N GLY A 32 6.34 -13.69 -9.06
CA GLY A 32 5.79 -13.61 -7.69
C GLY A 32 6.90 -13.48 -6.64
N ARG A 33 7.98 -14.25 -6.80
CA ARG A 33 9.15 -14.20 -5.91
C ARG A 33 9.91 -12.88 -6.05
N VAL A 34 10.18 -12.42 -7.27
CA VAL A 34 10.88 -11.16 -7.53
C VAL A 34 10.08 -9.97 -6.99
N SER A 35 8.76 -9.99 -7.18
CA SER A 35 7.85 -9.03 -6.56
C SER A 35 7.95 -9.01 -5.03
N ALA A 36 7.93 -10.17 -4.39
CA ALA A 36 8.03 -10.28 -2.93
C ALA A 36 9.37 -9.72 -2.42
N TRP A 37 10.47 -10.02 -3.12
CA TRP A 37 11.78 -9.40 -2.85
C TRP A 37 11.75 -7.88 -3.00
N GLY A 38 11.10 -7.35 -4.04
CA GLY A 38 10.94 -5.91 -4.23
C GLY A 38 10.28 -5.22 -3.03
N TYR A 39 9.18 -5.80 -2.52
CA TYR A 39 8.53 -5.29 -1.30
C TYR A 39 9.42 -5.44 -0.06
N ALA A 40 10.07 -6.59 0.14
CA ALA A 40 10.93 -6.83 1.29
C ALA A 40 12.14 -5.88 1.34
N VAL A 41 12.80 -5.68 0.20
CA VAL A 41 13.90 -4.72 0.05
C VAL A 41 13.39 -3.28 0.21
N GLY A 42 12.18 -2.97 -0.26
CA GLY A 42 11.53 -1.67 -0.01
C GLY A 42 11.33 -1.40 1.49
N TYR A 43 10.81 -2.37 2.25
CA TYR A 43 10.70 -2.26 3.71
C TYR A 43 12.06 -2.08 4.37
N ALA A 44 13.05 -2.91 4.02
CA ALA A 44 14.41 -2.79 4.55
C ALA A 44 15.05 -1.44 4.24
N GLY A 45 14.90 -0.94 3.01
CA GLY A 45 15.37 0.37 2.58
C GLY A 45 14.69 1.51 3.33
N SER A 46 13.38 1.41 3.59
CA SER A 46 12.66 2.41 4.39
C SER A 46 13.13 2.45 5.85
N ILE A 47 13.40 1.29 6.45
CA ILE A 47 13.96 1.16 7.80
C ILE A 47 15.35 1.79 7.84
N LEU A 48 16.21 1.45 6.88
CA LEU A 48 17.56 1.99 6.78
C LEU A 48 17.54 3.51 6.60
N SER A 49 16.68 4.03 5.73
CA SER A 49 16.52 5.47 5.49
C SER A 49 16.08 6.20 6.77
N LEU A 50 15.11 5.65 7.51
CA LEU A 50 14.65 6.21 8.79
C LEU A 50 15.74 6.19 9.87
N LEU A 51 16.55 5.13 9.94
CA LEU A 51 17.66 5.03 10.91
C LEU A 51 18.74 6.07 10.62
N ILE A 52 19.04 6.36 9.36
CA ILE A 52 19.99 7.40 8.95
C ILE A 52 19.42 8.80 9.23
N ALA A 53 18.11 8.99 9.02
CA ALA A 53 17.42 10.26 9.27
C ALA A 53 17.31 10.60 10.77
N LEU A 54 17.17 9.58 11.64
CA LEU A 54 16.96 9.74 13.08
C LEU A 54 17.95 10.71 13.76
N PRO A 55 19.29 10.57 13.64
CA PRO A 55 20.23 11.48 14.28
C PRO A 55 20.08 12.93 13.81
N LEU A 56 19.75 13.15 12.53
CA LEU A 56 19.52 14.49 11.98
C LEU A 56 18.27 15.13 12.59
N ILE A 57 17.18 14.38 12.63
CA ILE A 57 15.91 14.83 13.22
C ILE A 57 16.07 15.11 14.71
N THR A 58 16.77 14.25 15.47
CA THR A 58 16.99 14.48 16.91
C THR A 58 17.82 15.73 17.21
N LYS A 59 18.64 16.19 16.27
CA LYS A 59 19.42 17.43 16.36
C LYS A 59 18.67 18.64 15.78
N GLY A 60 17.44 18.47 15.30
CA GLY A 60 16.64 19.52 14.66
C GLY A 60 17.10 19.88 13.24
N HIS A 61 17.95 19.06 12.61
CA HIS A 61 18.49 19.30 11.27
C HIS A 61 17.52 18.82 10.17
N TYR A 62 16.32 19.40 10.13
CA TYR A 62 15.26 19.00 9.18
C TYR A 62 15.68 19.20 7.72
N ASN A 63 16.36 20.30 7.40
CA ASN A 63 16.86 20.56 6.03
C ASN A 63 17.86 19.49 5.56
N GLY A 64 18.74 19.04 6.44
CA GLY A 64 19.67 17.94 6.16
C GLY A 64 18.95 16.61 5.93
N THR A 65 17.82 16.40 6.59
CA THR A 65 17.00 15.20 6.42
C THR A 65 16.42 15.13 5.01
N TRP A 66 15.88 16.24 4.48
CA TRP A 66 15.36 16.30 3.11
C TRP A 66 16.44 15.96 2.06
N LEU A 67 17.63 16.55 2.20
CA LEU A 67 18.74 16.28 1.28
C LEU A 67 19.22 14.83 1.40
N MET A 68 19.31 14.29 2.62
CA MET A 68 19.66 12.89 2.85
C MET A 68 18.65 11.95 2.18
N THR A 69 17.35 12.18 2.34
CA THR A 69 16.31 11.37 1.69
C THR A 69 16.42 11.45 0.16
N ALA A 70 16.67 12.63 -0.40
CA ALA A 70 16.87 12.80 -1.84
C ALA A 70 18.10 12.03 -2.36
N MET A 71 19.24 12.14 -1.66
CA MET A 71 20.47 11.42 -2.01
C MET A 71 20.30 9.90 -1.86
N PHE A 72 19.62 9.45 -0.81
CA PHE A 72 19.33 8.03 -0.59
C PHE A 72 18.46 7.49 -1.73
N PHE A 73 17.38 8.20 -2.08
CA PHE A 73 16.54 7.83 -3.21
C PHE A 73 17.35 7.78 -4.51
N ALA A 74 18.15 8.80 -4.82
CA ALA A 74 18.98 8.85 -6.03
C ALA A 74 19.98 7.67 -6.08
N LEU A 75 20.69 7.41 -4.99
CA LEU A 75 21.68 6.33 -4.91
C LEU A 75 21.05 4.95 -5.18
N PHE A 76 19.89 4.67 -4.58
CA PHE A 76 19.23 3.37 -4.71
C PHE A 76 18.35 3.24 -5.96
N SER A 77 18.05 4.35 -6.65
CA SER A 77 17.38 4.32 -7.96
C SER A 77 18.36 4.24 -9.13
N MET A 78 19.63 4.61 -8.96
CA MET A 78 20.66 4.50 -10.01
C MET A 78 20.78 3.10 -10.66
N PRO A 79 20.75 1.98 -9.92
CA PRO A 79 20.75 0.65 -10.53
C PRO A 79 19.59 0.44 -11.52
N ALA A 80 18.42 1.01 -11.24
CA ALA A 80 17.28 0.90 -12.15
C ALA A 80 17.57 1.61 -13.49
N PHE A 81 18.17 2.79 -13.46
CA PHE A 81 18.52 3.55 -14.67
C PHE A 81 19.66 2.91 -15.50
N ILE A 82 20.53 2.12 -14.86
CA ILE A 82 21.69 1.49 -15.52
C ILE A 82 21.35 0.09 -16.05
N PHE A 83 20.57 -0.69 -15.30
CA PHE A 83 20.37 -2.12 -15.57
C PHE A 83 19.00 -2.50 -16.13
N LEU A 84 17.98 -1.64 -16.02
CA LEU A 84 16.66 -1.98 -16.58
C LEU A 84 16.70 -2.02 -18.11
N PRO A 85 15.87 -2.88 -18.74
CA PRO A 85 15.72 -2.91 -20.18
C PRO A 85 15.43 -1.51 -20.74
N HIS A 86 16.02 -1.20 -21.89
CA HIS A 86 15.75 0.06 -22.57
C HIS A 86 14.32 0.05 -23.10
N ASP A 87 13.63 1.19 -22.97
CA ASP A 87 12.31 1.37 -23.54
C ASP A 87 12.33 1.04 -25.04
N LYS A 88 11.35 0.25 -25.48
CA LYS A 88 11.11 0.04 -26.91
C LYS A 88 10.69 1.38 -27.50
N THR A 89 11.57 1.99 -28.29
CA THR A 89 11.29 3.26 -28.97
C THR A 89 10.11 3.07 -29.92
N THR A 90 8.93 3.51 -29.48
CA THR A 90 7.81 3.72 -30.40
C THR A 90 8.02 5.06 -31.07
N SER A 91 7.95 5.12 -32.41
CA SER A 91 8.13 6.36 -33.17
C SER A 91 7.00 7.39 -32.98
N ALA A 92 6.12 7.15 -32.01
CA ALA A 92 4.96 7.98 -31.71
C ALA A 92 5.36 9.11 -30.77
N GLY A 93 4.91 10.33 -31.07
CA GLY A 93 5.13 11.48 -30.19
C GLY A 93 4.54 11.26 -28.79
N LEU A 94 5.04 12.01 -27.81
CA LEU A 94 4.61 11.95 -26.39
C LEU A 94 3.08 12.02 -26.22
N MET A 95 2.41 12.94 -26.93
CA MET A 95 0.96 13.13 -26.83
C MET A 95 0.16 11.92 -27.38
N PRO A 96 0.42 11.46 -28.62
CA PRO A 96 -0.21 10.23 -29.13
C PRO A 96 -0.05 9.02 -28.21
N SER A 97 1.16 8.80 -27.68
CA SER A 97 1.46 7.66 -26.79
C SER A 97 0.73 7.76 -25.44
N ALA A 98 0.65 8.97 -24.87
CA ALA A 98 -0.10 9.21 -23.64
C ALA A 98 -1.61 8.98 -23.83
N VAL A 99 -2.18 9.47 -24.94
CA VAL A 99 -3.60 9.27 -25.27
C VAL A 99 -3.90 7.79 -25.54
N SER A 100 -3.04 7.09 -26.27
CA SER A 100 -3.22 5.65 -26.51
C SER A 100 -3.09 4.83 -25.24
N GLY A 101 -2.13 5.17 -24.36
CA GLY A 101 -1.97 4.50 -23.06
C GLY A 101 -3.18 4.71 -22.15
N GLY A 102 -3.67 5.94 -22.05
CA GLY A 102 -4.90 6.25 -21.29
C GLY A 102 -6.13 5.54 -21.85
N ARG A 103 -6.29 5.54 -23.17
CA ARG A 103 -7.37 4.80 -23.85
C ARG A 103 -7.27 3.29 -23.62
N TYR A 104 -6.06 2.73 -23.66
CA TYR A 104 -5.81 1.32 -23.42
C TYR A 104 -6.19 0.94 -21.98
N SER A 105 -5.67 1.64 -20.98
CA SER A 105 -6.03 1.44 -19.57
C SER A 105 -7.54 1.57 -19.30
N TRP A 106 -8.21 2.50 -20.00
CA TRP A 106 -9.66 2.65 -19.90
C TRP A 106 -10.42 1.45 -20.49
N LEU A 107 -9.96 0.92 -21.63
CA LEU A 107 -10.53 -0.27 -22.24
C LEU A 107 -10.29 -1.51 -21.36
N THR A 108 -9.09 -1.66 -20.79
CA THR A 108 -8.79 -2.71 -19.79
C THR A 108 -9.77 -2.64 -18.64
N LEU A 109 -9.91 -1.46 -18.03
CA LEU A 109 -10.78 -1.25 -16.88
C LEU A 109 -12.22 -1.62 -17.24
N LYS A 110 -12.69 -1.21 -18.43
CA LYS A 110 -14.02 -1.56 -18.94
C LYS A 110 -14.19 -3.08 -19.12
N ASP A 111 -13.18 -3.77 -19.60
CA ASP A 111 -13.20 -5.23 -19.76
C ASP A 111 -13.17 -5.96 -18.41
N MET A 112 -12.35 -5.49 -17.47
CA MET A 112 -12.33 -5.99 -16.09
C MET A 112 -13.70 -5.80 -15.42
N TRP A 113 -14.38 -4.68 -15.69
CA TRP A 113 -15.69 -4.37 -15.14
C TRP A 113 -16.83 -5.27 -15.65
N LYS A 114 -16.64 -5.93 -16.81
CA LYS A 114 -17.58 -6.94 -17.34
C LYS A 114 -17.49 -8.25 -16.56
N GLN A 115 -16.33 -8.56 -15.99
CA GLN A 115 -16.13 -9.77 -15.19
C GLN A 115 -16.74 -9.56 -13.79
N ALA A 116 -17.81 -10.30 -13.49
CA ALA A 116 -18.60 -10.06 -12.27
C ALA A 116 -17.78 -10.20 -10.99
N GLU A 117 -16.90 -11.21 -10.89
CA GLU A 117 -16.11 -11.45 -9.68
C GLU A 117 -14.93 -10.48 -9.55
N LEU A 118 -14.24 -10.16 -10.65
CA LEU A 118 -13.18 -9.16 -10.67
C LEU A 118 -13.71 -7.77 -10.31
N ARG A 119 -14.87 -7.37 -10.84
CA ARG A 119 -15.52 -6.11 -10.46
C ARG A 119 -15.84 -6.06 -8.97
N LYS A 120 -16.41 -7.14 -8.39
CA LYS A 120 -16.70 -7.19 -6.94
C LYS A 120 -15.41 -7.11 -6.13
N PHE A 121 -14.33 -7.77 -6.59
CA PHE A 121 -13.02 -7.66 -5.95
C PHE A 121 -12.50 -6.23 -6.00
N LEU A 122 -12.48 -5.57 -7.16
CA LEU A 122 -12.02 -4.19 -7.30
C LEU A 122 -12.81 -3.21 -6.44
N LEU A 123 -14.15 -3.36 -6.37
CA LEU A 123 -14.98 -2.54 -5.49
C LEU A 123 -14.67 -2.79 -4.01
N SER A 124 -14.46 -4.05 -3.64
CA SER A 124 -14.05 -4.39 -2.28
C SER A 124 -12.68 -3.80 -1.95
N PHE A 125 -11.71 -3.97 -2.85
CA PHE A 125 -10.34 -3.47 -2.75
C PHE A 125 -10.33 -1.97 -2.59
N LEU A 126 -11.05 -1.23 -3.44
CA LEU A 126 -11.18 0.22 -3.34
C LEU A 126 -11.65 0.66 -1.94
N VAL A 127 -12.64 -0.04 -1.35
CA VAL A 127 -13.15 0.37 -0.03
C VAL A 127 -12.17 0.07 1.10
N TYR A 128 -11.64 -1.16 1.21
CA TYR A 128 -10.75 -1.44 2.34
C TYR A 128 -9.36 -0.80 2.19
N GLU A 129 -8.87 -0.64 0.96
CA GLU A 129 -7.58 -0.02 0.68
C GLU A 129 -7.59 1.48 1.02
N ASP A 130 -8.73 2.16 0.82
CA ASP A 130 -8.92 3.53 1.30
C ASP A 130 -8.79 3.59 2.83
N GLY A 131 -9.41 2.64 3.54
CA GLY A 131 -9.27 2.49 4.98
C GLY A 131 -7.82 2.29 5.42
N VAL A 132 -7.08 1.40 4.74
CA VAL A 132 -5.65 1.15 5.02
C VAL A 132 -4.83 2.42 4.81
N ASN A 133 -4.96 3.07 3.65
CA ASN A 133 -4.24 4.30 3.30
C ASN A 133 -4.54 5.43 4.28
N THR A 134 -5.79 5.57 4.69
CA THR A 134 -6.20 6.56 5.69
C THR A 134 -5.52 6.29 7.03
N VAL A 135 -5.49 5.05 7.51
CA VAL A 135 -4.78 4.73 8.75
C VAL A 135 -3.27 4.98 8.60
N ILE A 136 -2.65 4.64 7.48
CA ILE A 136 -1.22 4.92 7.24
C ILE A 136 -0.92 6.41 7.40
N VAL A 137 -1.69 7.27 6.73
CA VAL A 137 -1.47 8.72 6.73
C VAL A 137 -1.82 9.35 8.08
N PHE A 138 -2.98 9.01 8.65
CA PHE A 138 -3.51 9.69 9.83
C PHE A 138 -3.08 9.07 11.17
N SER A 139 -2.54 7.85 11.19
CA SER A 139 -2.01 7.24 12.43
C SER A 139 -0.87 8.06 13.03
N GLY A 140 0.02 8.60 12.20
CA GLY A 140 1.10 9.48 12.65
C GLY A 140 0.58 10.80 13.20
N ILE A 141 -0.43 11.39 12.56
CA ILE A 141 -1.09 12.61 13.02
C ILE A 141 -1.77 12.37 14.37
N PHE A 142 -2.49 11.25 14.50
CA PHE A 142 -3.13 10.84 15.75
C PHE A 142 -2.12 10.61 16.88
N ALA A 143 -1.05 9.88 16.61
CA ALA A 143 0.02 9.66 17.59
C ALA A 143 0.63 10.99 18.05
N ALA A 144 0.95 11.89 17.11
CA ALA A 144 1.59 13.17 17.41
C ALA A 144 0.65 14.13 18.17
N THR A 145 -0.54 14.36 17.63
CA THR A 145 -1.43 15.44 18.08
C THR A 145 -2.43 15.01 19.15
N THR A 146 -2.88 13.75 19.13
CA THR A 146 -3.84 13.23 20.11
C THR A 146 -3.14 12.52 21.28
N LEU A 147 -2.09 11.74 21.01
CA LEU A 147 -1.36 11.00 22.06
C LEU A 147 -0.05 11.69 22.51
N GLY A 148 0.31 12.82 21.90
CA GLY A 148 1.48 13.61 22.29
C GLY A 148 2.81 12.91 22.01
N PHE A 149 2.91 12.09 20.98
CA PHE A 149 4.17 11.50 20.55
C PHE A 149 5.14 12.58 20.08
N ASN A 150 6.38 12.52 20.56
CA ASN A 150 7.48 13.33 20.03
C ASN A 150 8.06 12.70 18.75
N ALA A 151 8.95 13.42 18.05
CA ALA A 151 9.55 12.95 16.81
C ALA A 151 10.28 11.61 16.94
N LYS A 152 11.00 11.38 18.04
CA LYS A 152 11.72 10.12 18.28
C LYS A 152 10.74 8.95 18.45
N GLU A 153 9.66 9.16 19.20
CA GLU A 153 8.60 8.15 19.39
C GLU A 153 7.86 7.86 18.09
N LEU A 154 7.57 8.86 17.25
CA LEU A 154 6.96 8.66 15.94
C LEU A 154 7.86 7.86 15.00
N ILE A 155 9.16 8.14 14.97
CA ILE A 155 10.10 7.34 14.17
C ILE A 155 10.14 5.90 14.68
N GLY A 156 10.18 5.70 16.01
CA GLY A 156 10.08 4.36 16.60
C GLY A 156 8.79 3.64 16.21
N LEU A 157 7.66 4.36 16.15
CA LEU A 157 6.37 3.84 15.73
C LEU A 157 6.40 3.39 14.26
N TYR A 158 6.94 4.21 13.36
CA TYR A 158 7.07 3.80 11.95
C TYR A 158 8.01 2.60 11.81
N LEU A 159 9.13 2.57 12.52
CA LEU A 159 10.06 1.43 12.48
C LEU A 159 9.39 0.12 12.92
N ILE A 160 8.63 0.14 14.02
CA ILE A 160 7.94 -1.08 14.49
C ILE A 160 6.88 -1.53 13.49
N VAL A 161 6.14 -0.60 12.88
CA VAL A 161 5.14 -0.92 11.84
C VAL A 161 5.81 -1.53 10.61
N GLN A 162 6.93 -1.00 10.14
CA GLN A 162 7.64 -1.54 8.96
C GLN A 162 8.20 -2.93 9.23
N VAL A 163 8.81 -3.15 10.40
CA VAL A 163 9.34 -4.47 10.79
C VAL A 163 8.22 -5.50 10.94
N THR A 164 7.14 -5.11 11.60
CA THR A 164 5.98 -6.00 11.78
C THR A 164 5.22 -6.24 10.48
N ALA A 165 5.16 -5.27 9.56
CA ALA A 165 4.62 -5.47 8.22
C ALA A 165 5.45 -6.48 7.42
N LEU A 166 6.77 -6.35 7.43
CA LEU A 166 7.65 -7.34 6.82
C LEU A 166 7.39 -8.74 7.41
N ALA A 167 7.34 -8.84 8.74
CA ALA A 167 7.03 -10.10 9.42
C ALA A 167 5.65 -10.64 9.03
N GLY A 168 4.62 -9.80 8.95
CA GLY A 168 3.26 -10.19 8.57
C GLY A 168 3.16 -10.72 7.16
N ALA A 169 3.91 -10.13 6.21
CA ALA A 169 4.02 -10.65 4.85
C ALA A 169 4.70 -12.03 4.81
N PHE A 170 5.80 -12.22 5.54
CA PHE A 170 6.52 -13.50 5.59
C PHE A 170 5.75 -14.60 6.32
N ILE A 171 5.21 -14.31 7.51
CA ILE A 171 4.44 -15.27 8.32
C ILE A 171 3.24 -15.79 7.52
N MET A 172 2.57 -14.90 6.78
CA MET A 172 1.38 -15.26 6.01
C MET A 172 1.70 -15.77 4.61
N ALA A 173 2.95 -15.76 4.13
CA ALA A 173 3.31 -16.22 2.79
C ALA A 173 2.90 -17.69 2.55
N LYS A 174 3.31 -18.62 3.42
CA LYS A 174 2.96 -20.04 3.29
C LYS A 174 1.46 -20.31 3.49
N PRO A 175 0.80 -19.75 4.53
CA PRO A 175 -0.65 -19.82 4.66
C PRO A 175 -1.41 -19.27 3.44
N LEU A 176 -0.89 -18.22 2.80
CA LEU A 176 -1.49 -17.62 1.61
C LEU A 176 -1.56 -18.61 0.45
N ASP A 177 -0.48 -19.36 0.22
CA ASP A 177 -0.40 -20.36 -0.85
C ASP A 177 -1.30 -21.58 -0.56
N LEU A 178 -1.34 -22.02 0.71
CA LEU A 178 -2.05 -23.23 1.14
C LEU A 178 -3.55 -23.03 1.38
N TRP A 179 -3.96 -21.89 1.93
CA TRP A 179 -5.37 -21.63 2.27
C TRP A 179 -6.07 -20.78 1.22
N GLY A 180 -5.30 -20.08 0.40
CA GLY A 180 -5.77 -19.14 -0.59
C GLY A 180 -5.94 -17.72 -0.03
N PRO A 181 -5.79 -16.70 -0.90
CA PRO A 181 -5.73 -15.31 -0.48
C PRO A 181 -7.02 -14.79 0.15
N LYS A 182 -8.20 -15.30 -0.25
CA LYS A 182 -9.47 -14.87 0.34
C LYS A 182 -9.58 -15.27 1.82
N LYS A 183 -9.11 -16.47 2.19
CA LYS A 183 -9.18 -16.97 3.56
C LYS A 183 -8.24 -16.23 4.52
N ILE A 184 -7.14 -15.68 4.00
CA ILE A 184 -6.21 -14.82 4.75
C ILE A 184 -6.76 -13.39 4.85
N LEU A 185 -7.27 -12.84 3.74
CA LEU A 185 -7.73 -11.46 3.65
C LEU A 185 -8.91 -11.17 4.60
N MET A 186 -9.86 -12.10 4.77
CA MET A 186 -11.04 -11.89 5.64
C MET A 186 -10.67 -11.70 7.13
N PRO A 187 -9.90 -12.61 7.78
CA PRO A 187 -9.39 -12.39 9.14
C PRO A 187 -8.56 -11.11 9.28
N THR A 188 -7.75 -10.77 8.27
CA THR A 188 -6.96 -9.54 8.29
C THR A 188 -7.85 -8.30 8.32
N LEU A 189 -8.92 -8.24 7.52
CA LEU A 189 -9.89 -7.14 7.55
C LEU A 189 -10.65 -7.05 8.88
N LEU A 190 -10.98 -8.19 9.49
CA LEU A 190 -11.55 -8.23 10.84
C LEU A 190 -10.58 -7.66 11.89
N MET A 191 -9.32 -8.07 11.81
CA MET A 191 -8.26 -7.55 12.68
C MET A 191 -8.08 -6.03 12.49
N TRP A 192 -8.07 -5.53 11.25
CA TRP A 192 -8.02 -4.08 10.97
C TRP A 192 -9.23 -3.33 11.51
N SER A 193 -10.43 -3.91 11.42
CA SER A 193 -11.65 -3.35 12.03
C SER A 193 -11.50 -3.23 13.54
N PHE A 194 -10.97 -4.27 14.19
CA PHE A 194 -10.69 -4.26 15.63
C PHE A 194 -9.61 -3.25 15.99
N VAL A 195 -8.54 -3.14 15.19
CA VAL A 195 -7.45 -2.19 15.40
C VAL A 195 -7.99 -0.75 15.37
N ALA A 196 -8.79 -0.40 14.36
CA ALA A 196 -9.40 0.93 14.26
C ALA A 196 -10.37 1.21 15.42
N ALA A 197 -11.18 0.23 15.82
CA ALA A 197 -12.07 0.37 16.97
C ALA A 197 -11.31 0.52 18.30
N ALA A 198 -10.26 -0.27 18.52
CA ALA A 198 -9.45 -0.24 19.72
C ALA A 198 -8.69 1.09 19.87
N ALA A 199 -8.21 1.67 18.75
CA ALA A 199 -7.53 2.97 18.74
C ALA A 199 -8.35 4.10 19.39
N TYR A 200 -9.68 4.04 19.31
CA TYR A 200 -10.58 5.01 19.96
C TYR A 200 -10.37 5.07 21.49
N PHE A 201 -10.12 3.93 22.12
CA PHE A 201 -10.00 3.80 23.57
C PHE A 201 -8.58 4.01 24.09
N ILE A 202 -7.57 4.04 23.20
CA ILE A 202 -6.18 4.17 23.61
C ILE A 202 -5.86 5.58 24.10
N THR A 203 -5.29 5.64 25.30
CA THR A 203 -4.77 6.86 25.93
C THR A 203 -3.24 6.82 26.10
N LEU A 204 -2.68 5.63 26.31
CA LEU A 204 -1.27 5.42 26.60
C LEU A 204 -0.46 5.16 25.32
N LYS A 205 0.72 5.77 25.25
CA LYS A 205 1.66 5.58 24.12
C LYS A 205 2.07 4.12 23.93
N SER A 206 2.33 3.40 25.03
CA SER A 206 2.69 1.97 25.01
C SER A 206 1.61 1.10 24.39
N HIS A 207 0.34 1.35 24.71
CA HIS A 207 -0.79 0.65 24.10
C HIS A 207 -0.88 0.94 22.61
N PHE A 208 -0.58 2.18 22.19
CA PHE A 208 -0.56 2.54 20.77
C PHE A 208 0.58 1.85 20.01
N PHE A 209 1.76 1.69 20.60
CA PHE A 209 2.86 0.89 20.03
C PHE A 209 2.46 -0.57 19.81
N LEU A 210 1.79 -1.18 20.80
CA LEU A 210 1.29 -2.54 20.69
C LEU A 210 0.24 -2.64 19.57
N LEU A 211 -0.72 -1.71 19.54
CA LEU A 211 -1.74 -1.66 18.50
C LEU A 211 -1.14 -1.48 17.10
N ALA A 212 -0.16 -0.59 16.96
CA ALA A 212 0.55 -0.34 15.71
C ALA A 212 1.32 -1.57 15.23
N SER A 213 1.83 -2.41 16.15
CA SER A 213 2.47 -3.69 15.80
C SER A 213 1.48 -4.67 15.16
N PHE A 214 0.25 -4.75 15.70
CA PHE A 214 -0.82 -5.53 15.08
C PHE A 214 -1.25 -4.95 13.73
N ALA A 215 -1.40 -3.63 13.64
CA ALA A 215 -1.69 -2.94 12.39
C ALA A 215 -0.61 -3.23 11.33
N GLY A 216 0.67 -3.19 11.72
CA GLY A 216 1.81 -3.50 10.88
C GLY A 216 1.76 -4.93 10.36
N LEU A 217 1.60 -5.94 11.23
CA LEU A 217 1.39 -7.34 10.80
C LEU A 217 0.27 -7.44 9.74
N GLY A 218 -0.88 -6.83 10.01
CA GLY A 218 -1.98 -6.81 9.07
C GLY A 218 -1.70 -6.04 7.78
N LEU A 219 -0.83 -5.02 7.80
CA LEU A 219 -0.44 -4.24 6.63
C LEU A 219 0.33 -5.09 5.62
N GLY A 220 1.34 -5.83 6.08
CA GLY A 220 2.07 -6.74 5.19
C GLY A 220 1.18 -7.86 4.66
N THR A 221 0.33 -8.43 5.53
CA THR A 221 -0.60 -9.49 5.14
C THR A 221 -1.64 -9.02 4.14
N ILE A 222 -2.27 -7.86 4.34
CA ILE A 222 -3.32 -7.35 3.44
C ILE A 222 -2.78 -7.01 2.05
N GLN A 223 -1.56 -6.46 1.98
CA GLN A 223 -0.90 -6.14 0.71
C GLN A 223 -0.55 -7.41 -0.07
N ALA A 224 0.07 -8.40 0.59
CA ALA A 224 0.40 -9.68 -0.04
C ALA A 224 -0.85 -10.43 -0.49
N ALA A 225 -1.87 -10.51 0.39
CA ALA A 225 -3.09 -11.25 0.10
C ALA A 225 -3.94 -10.60 -1.00
N SER A 226 -4.09 -9.27 -0.99
CA SER A 226 -4.83 -8.55 -2.04
C SER A 226 -4.19 -8.73 -3.40
N ARG A 227 -2.85 -8.60 -3.46
CA ARG A 227 -2.10 -8.79 -4.70
C ARG A 227 -2.23 -10.23 -5.22
N ALA A 228 -2.07 -11.22 -4.35
CA ALA A 228 -2.21 -12.63 -4.73
C ALA A 228 -3.63 -12.97 -5.18
N PHE A 229 -4.67 -12.42 -4.53
CA PHE A 229 -6.06 -12.61 -4.97
C PHE A 229 -6.26 -11.99 -6.35
N PHE A 230 -5.79 -10.76 -6.55
CA PHE A 230 -5.91 -10.09 -7.83
C PHE A 230 -5.23 -10.86 -8.97
N ALA A 231 -4.04 -11.41 -8.71
CA ALA A 231 -3.27 -12.18 -9.68
C ALA A 231 -4.04 -13.38 -10.27
N GLN A 232 -4.97 -13.98 -9.50
CA GLN A 232 -5.79 -15.10 -9.98
C GLN A 232 -6.79 -14.72 -11.08
N PHE A 233 -7.09 -13.43 -11.27
CA PHE A 233 -7.99 -12.94 -12.31
C PHE A 233 -7.27 -12.51 -13.59
N ILE A 234 -5.94 -12.50 -13.58
CA ILE A 234 -5.14 -11.98 -14.68
C ILE A 234 -5.09 -13.01 -15.81
N PRO A 235 -5.54 -12.68 -17.03
CA PRO A 235 -5.35 -13.51 -18.20
C PRO A 235 -3.86 -13.65 -18.54
N HIS A 236 -3.47 -14.80 -19.07
CA HIS A 236 -2.12 -14.99 -19.61
C HIS A 236 -1.80 -13.86 -20.61
N ASP A 237 -0.61 -13.28 -20.45
CA ASP A 237 -0.05 -12.18 -21.28
C ASP A 237 -0.63 -10.78 -21.05
N LYS A 238 -1.45 -10.58 -19.99
CA LYS A 238 -1.98 -9.25 -19.62
C LYS A 238 -1.57 -8.76 -18.22
N GLU A 239 -0.52 -9.35 -17.64
CA GLU A 239 -0.06 -9.06 -16.27
C GLU A 239 0.24 -7.58 -16.04
N SER A 240 1.07 -6.95 -16.88
CA SER A 240 1.42 -5.53 -16.74
C SER A 240 0.20 -4.60 -16.80
N GLU A 241 -0.73 -4.89 -17.72
CA GLU A 241 -1.93 -4.09 -17.94
C GLU A 241 -2.89 -4.21 -16.75
N TYR A 242 -3.12 -5.43 -16.27
CA TYR A 242 -4.00 -5.69 -15.13
C TYR A 242 -3.40 -5.13 -13.83
N PHE A 243 -2.10 -5.33 -13.58
CA PHE A 243 -1.44 -4.75 -12.42
C PHE A 243 -1.40 -3.22 -12.48
N GLY A 244 -1.29 -2.62 -13.68
CA GLY A 244 -1.42 -1.17 -13.88
C GLY A 244 -2.78 -0.66 -13.42
N VAL A 245 -3.88 -1.30 -13.82
CA VAL A 245 -5.23 -0.95 -13.36
C VAL A 245 -5.40 -1.20 -11.85
N TYR A 246 -4.89 -2.31 -11.32
CA TYR A 246 -4.91 -2.60 -9.87
C TYR A 246 -4.22 -1.50 -9.07
N SER A 247 -3.02 -1.09 -9.47
CA SER A 247 -2.30 0.01 -8.83
C SER A 247 -3.05 1.33 -8.95
N LEU A 248 -3.66 1.62 -10.11
CA LEU A 248 -4.47 2.82 -10.30
C LEU A 248 -5.68 2.84 -9.36
N VAL A 249 -6.42 1.72 -9.26
CA VAL A 249 -7.59 1.58 -8.36
C VAL A 249 -7.16 1.74 -6.90
N GLY A 250 -6.07 1.08 -6.49
CA GLY A 250 -5.54 1.17 -5.13
C GLY A 250 -5.13 2.59 -4.76
N LYS A 251 -4.43 3.31 -5.63
CA LYS A 251 -4.05 4.72 -5.39
C LYS A 251 -5.24 5.67 -5.40
N SER A 252 -6.19 5.45 -6.31
CA SER A 252 -7.41 6.25 -6.41
C SER A 252 -8.37 6.03 -5.24
N SER A 253 -8.16 4.97 -4.45
CA SER A 253 -8.99 4.66 -3.29
C SER A 253 -8.89 5.74 -2.21
N ALA A 254 -7.72 6.37 -2.02
CA ALA A 254 -7.38 7.25 -0.90
C ALA A 254 -8.07 8.64 -0.95
N ILE A 255 -9.39 8.66 -1.06
CA ILE A 255 -10.21 9.87 -1.20
C ILE A 255 -11.29 9.92 -0.12
N ALA A 256 -12.13 8.89 0.01
CA ALA A 256 -13.29 8.95 0.89
C ALA A 256 -12.89 8.85 2.36
N GLY A 257 -11.90 8.02 2.69
CA GLY A 257 -11.37 7.85 4.03
C GLY A 257 -10.76 9.13 4.60
N PRO A 258 -9.83 9.83 3.91
CA PRO A 258 -9.29 11.12 4.36
C PRO A 258 -10.36 12.20 4.52
N ILE A 259 -11.31 12.29 3.58
CA ILE A 259 -12.42 13.27 3.64
C ILE A 259 -13.28 13.00 4.87
N MET A 260 -13.69 11.75 5.09
CA MET A 260 -14.49 11.37 6.24
C MET A 260 -13.72 11.59 7.55
N PHE A 261 -12.44 11.23 7.60
CA PHE A 261 -11.58 11.45 8.76
C PHE A 261 -11.51 12.95 9.10
N GLY A 262 -11.20 13.79 8.11
CA GLY A 262 -11.11 15.24 8.29
C GLY A 262 -12.44 15.86 8.74
N TYR A 263 -13.54 15.48 8.11
CA TYR A 263 -14.89 15.95 8.46
C TYR A 263 -15.27 15.59 9.89
N ILE A 264 -15.14 14.30 10.27
CA ILE A 264 -15.49 13.84 11.62
C ILE A 264 -14.55 14.45 12.66
N SER A 265 -13.25 14.52 12.36
CA SER A 265 -12.26 15.15 13.26
C SER A 265 -12.61 16.62 13.52
N SER A 266 -13.04 17.36 12.50
CA SER A 266 -13.45 18.75 12.63
C SER A 266 -14.78 18.91 13.36
N ALA A 267 -15.77 18.06 13.03
CA ALA A 267 -17.11 18.15 13.60
C ALA A 267 -17.17 17.82 15.09
N PHE A 268 -16.39 16.83 15.54
CA PHE A 268 -16.35 16.40 16.94
C PHE A 268 -15.21 17.07 17.74
N GLY A 269 -14.35 17.86 17.09
CA GLY A 269 -13.15 18.45 17.73
C GLY A 269 -12.17 17.39 18.25
N SER A 270 -12.27 16.15 17.78
CA SER A 270 -11.49 15.01 18.26
C SER A 270 -11.22 14.04 17.13
N GLN A 271 -9.99 13.54 17.04
CA GLN A 271 -9.60 12.54 16.05
C GLN A 271 -10.04 11.12 16.42
N ARG A 272 -10.49 10.87 17.66
CA ARG A 272 -10.89 9.53 18.10
C ARG A 272 -12.12 9.01 17.35
N PRO A 273 -13.25 9.77 17.25
CA PRO A 273 -14.37 9.35 16.42
C PRO A 273 -14.00 9.19 14.95
N ALA A 274 -13.04 9.98 14.47
CA ALA A 274 -12.56 9.90 13.09
C ALA A 274 -11.84 8.58 12.80
N ILE A 275 -10.97 8.10 13.69
CA ILE A 275 -10.35 6.77 13.55
C ILE A 275 -11.39 5.67 13.63
N LEU A 276 -12.33 5.76 14.58
CA LEU A 276 -13.39 4.77 14.72
C LEU A 276 -14.23 4.66 13.45
N ALA A 277 -14.52 5.77 12.77
CA ALA A 277 -15.27 5.77 11.52
C ALA A 277 -14.55 5.00 10.39
N ILE A 278 -13.21 4.94 10.40
CA ILE A 278 -12.46 4.15 9.41
C ILE A 278 -12.77 2.65 9.56
N SER A 279 -13.15 2.16 10.74
CA SER A 279 -13.57 0.76 10.92
C SER A 279 -14.72 0.36 10.00
N VAL A 280 -15.56 1.32 9.60
CA VAL A 280 -16.67 1.11 8.64
C VAL A 280 -16.14 0.71 7.27
N PHE A 281 -15.01 1.25 6.82
CA PHE A 281 -14.38 0.89 5.54
C PHE A 281 -13.94 -0.58 5.55
N PHE A 282 -13.31 -1.01 6.64
CA PHE A 282 -12.90 -2.41 6.80
C PHE A 282 -14.11 -3.35 6.91
N ALA A 283 -15.16 -2.95 7.64
CA ALA A 283 -16.39 -3.73 7.75
C ALA A 283 -17.12 -3.88 6.41
N ILE A 284 -17.27 -2.78 5.65
CA ILE A 284 -17.86 -2.80 4.30
C ILE A 284 -16.99 -3.64 3.37
N GLY A 285 -15.67 -3.43 3.37
CA GLY A 285 -14.72 -4.23 2.59
C GLY A 285 -14.83 -5.72 2.91
N LEU A 286 -14.98 -6.10 4.18
CA LEU A 286 -15.18 -7.48 4.60
C LEU A 286 -16.50 -8.08 4.05
N VAL A 287 -17.59 -7.31 4.10
CA VAL A 287 -18.87 -7.75 3.54
C VAL A 287 -18.79 -7.92 2.01
N LEU A 288 -18.11 -6.99 1.33
CA LEU A 288 -17.93 -7.03 -0.13
C LEU A 288 -17.05 -8.21 -0.56
N ILE A 289 -15.89 -8.40 0.08
CA ILE A 289 -14.96 -9.48 -0.28
C ILE A 289 -15.58 -10.86 -0.07
N ARG A 290 -16.45 -11.01 0.93
CA ARG A 290 -17.17 -12.27 1.18
C ARG A 290 -18.00 -12.70 -0.02
N ARG A 291 -18.59 -11.73 -0.74
CA ARG A 291 -19.44 -11.95 -1.93
C ARG A 291 -18.66 -12.26 -3.22
N VAL A 292 -17.33 -12.09 -3.22
CA VAL A 292 -16.45 -12.44 -4.34
C VAL A 292 -16.24 -13.95 -4.36
N LYS A 293 -16.54 -14.62 -5.46
CA LYS A 293 -16.18 -16.03 -5.69
C LYS A 293 -14.74 -16.10 -6.21
N GLY A 294 -13.96 -17.06 -5.71
CA GLY A 294 -12.53 -17.20 -6.02
C GLY A 294 -11.64 -17.01 -4.79
N GLY A 295 -10.32 -16.88 -5.01
CA GLY A 295 -9.34 -16.73 -3.94
C GLY A 295 -9.02 -18.02 -3.21
N GLY A 296 -9.12 -19.16 -3.92
CA GLY A 296 -8.73 -20.47 -3.44
C GLY A 296 -7.22 -20.66 -3.41
N PRO A 297 -6.73 -21.79 -2.88
CA PRO A 297 -5.30 -22.06 -2.77
C PRO A 297 -4.63 -22.16 -4.14
N ASN A 298 -3.38 -21.68 -4.22
CA ASN A 298 -2.57 -21.71 -5.43
C ASN A 298 -1.96 -23.10 -5.66
N ILE A 299 -1.75 -23.86 -4.59
CA ILE A 299 -1.24 -25.23 -4.60
C ILE A 299 -2.41 -26.15 -4.29
N LYS A 300 -2.71 -27.09 -5.19
CA LYS A 300 -3.60 -28.22 -4.90
C LYS A 300 -2.77 -29.31 -4.24
N GLU A 301 -3.20 -29.79 -3.08
CA GLU A 301 -2.65 -31.00 -2.44
C GLU A 301 -2.71 -32.21 -3.39
#